data_AF-A0A1G2INC1-F1
#
_entry.id   AF-A0A1G2INC1-F1
#
_cell.length_a   1.000
_cell.length_b   1.000
_cell.length_c   1.000
_cell.angle_alpha   90.00
_cell.angle_beta   90.00
_cell.angle_gamma   90.00
#
_symmetry.space_group_name_H-M   'P 1'
#
loop_
_entity.id
_entity.type
_entity.pdbx_description
1 polymer ?
#
loop_
_entity_poly.entity_id
_entity_poly.type
_entity_poly.pdbx_seq_one_letter_code
_entity_poly.pdbx_strand_id
1 'polypeptide(L)'
;MDFKKVVTVDKQREYWDCGDLEIALDKIAGLGSFIEVEAKGNFESTADAKIACLRFLEELGIKNAEQIRINKGYPVMIIEKAISHN
;
A
#
# COMPACT_ATOMS: atom_id res chain seq x y z
N MET A 1 19.59 -21.07 10.10
CA MET A 1 18.17 -20.75 9.90
C MET A 1 17.73 -21.38 8.58
N ASP A 2 16.67 -22.19 8.57
CA ASP A 2 16.14 -22.89 7.38
C ASP A 2 14.89 -22.18 6.84
N PHE A 3 15.06 -20.94 6.36
CA PHE A 3 13.96 -20.19 5.74
C PHE A 3 13.83 -20.58 4.26
N LYS A 4 12.59 -20.87 3.84
CA LYS A 4 12.27 -21.18 2.45
C LYS A 4 11.62 -19.99 1.76
N LYS A 5 12.03 -19.72 0.52
CA LYS A 5 11.41 -18.70 -0.33
C LYS A 5 9.98 -19.12 -0.66
N VAL A 6 9.03 -18.21 -0.46
CA VAL A 6 7.60 -18.42 -0.76
C VAL A 6 7.21 -17.81 -2.10
N VAL A 7 7.54 -16.52 -2.31
CA VAL A 7 7.16 -15.77 -3.53
C VAL A 7 8.18 -14.66 -3.79
N THR A 8 8.27 -14.20 -5.04
CA THR A 8 9.00 -12.96 -5.40
C THR A 8 7.99 -11.90 -5.77
N VAL A 9 8.11 -10.71 -5.20
CA VAL A 9 7.34 -9.53 -5.61
C VAL A 9 8.28 -8.64 -6.43
N ASP A 10 8.03 -8.52 -7.73
CA ASP A 10 8.74 -7.57 -8.59
C ASP A 10 7.98 -6.23 -8.60
N LYS A 11 8.67 -5.17 -8.21
CA LYS A 11 8.10 -3.84 -7.93
C LYS A 11 9.02 -2.74 -8.43
N GLN A 12 8.42 -1.76 -9.10
CA GLN A 12 8.98 -0.41 -9.22
C GLN A 12 8.23 0.52 -8.27
N ARG A 13 8.97 1.32 -7.49
CA ARG A 13 8.40 2.25 -6.50
C ARG A 13 8.94 3.65 -6.72
N GLU A 14 8.04 4.61 -6.67
CA GLU A 14 8.34 6.03 -6.56
C GLU A 14 7.95 6.52 -5.17
N TYR A 15 8.87 7.20 -4.49
CA TYR A 15 8.67 7.71 -3.13
C TYR A 15 8.51 9.21 -3.14
N TRP A 16 7.56 9.71 -2.36
CA TRP A 16 7.35 11.13 -2.12
C TRP A 16 7.34 11.41 -0.63
N ASP A 17 8.17 12.36 -0.22
CA ASP A 17 8.14 12.93 1.12
C ASP A 17 7.13 14.08 1.15
N CYS A 18 6.04 13.90 1.88
CA CYS A 18 4.96 14.87 2.01
C CYS A 18 4.82 15.37 3.45
N GLY A 19 5.94 15.57 4.14
CA GLY A 19 5.98 16.05 5.52
C GLY A 19 5.70 14.92 6.50
N ASP A 20 4.55 14.96 7.19
CA ASP A 20 4.16 13.91 8.15
C ASP A 20 3.73 12.59 7.47
N LEU A 21 3.59 12.61 6.14
CA LEU A 21 3.21 11.46 5.32
C LEU A 21 4.33 11.10 4.34
N GLU A 22 4.47 9.80 4.09
CA GLU A 22 5.23 9.24 2.98
C GLU A 22 4.28 8.57 2.00
N ILE A 23 4.45 8.87 0.71
CA ILE A 23 3.63 8.30 -0.35
C ILE A 23 4.49 7.37 -1.19
N ALA A 24 4.00 6.17 -1.45
CA ALA A 24 4.63 5.26 -2.39
C ALA A 24 3.68 4.97 -3.55
N LEU A 25 4.13 5.25 -4.78
CA LEU A 25 3.45 4.84 -6.01
C LEU A 25 4.13 3.57 -6.52
N ASP A 26 3.38 2.48 -6.50
CA ASP A 26 3.91 1.14 -6.76
C ASP A 26 3.39 0.59 -8.07
N LYS A 27 4.29 0.15 -8.95
CA LYS A 27 3.97 -0.72 -10.07
C LYS A 27 4.43 -2.14 -9.74
N ILE A 28 3.47 -3.03 -9.53
CA ILE A 28 3.72 -4.44 -9.19
C ILE A 28 3.49 -5.30 -10.42
N ALA A 29 4.49 -6.10 -10.79
CA ALA A 29 4.38 -7.04 -11.90
C ALA A 29 3.22 -8.01 -11.66
N GLY A 30 2.28 -8.06 -12.60
CA GLY A 30 1.10 -8.94 -12.52
C GLY A 30 -0.07 -8.45 -11.65
N LEU A 31 0.09 -7.41 -10.83
CA LEU A 31 -0.99 -6.85 -10.00
C LEU A 31 -1.45 -5.45 -10.40
N GLY A 32 -0.62 -4.66 -11.09
CA GLY A 32 -0.99 -3.33 -11.56
C GLY A 32 -0.33 -2.21 -10.76
N SER A 33 -1.02 -1.07 -10.65
CA SER A 33 -0.51 0.13 -9.98
C SER A 33 -1.25 0.36 -8.66
N PHE A 34 -0.51 0.75 -7.62
CA PHE A 34 -1.01 0.98 -6.27
C PHE A 34 -0.45 2.29 -5.70
N ILE A 35 -1.14 2.82 -4.70
CA ILE A 35 -0.68 3.93 -3.87
C ILE A 35 -0.73 3.49 -2.41
N GLU A 36 0.34 3.74 -1.68
CA GLU A 36 0.41 3.62 -0.22
C GLU A 36 0.63 5.03 0.37
N VAL A 37 -0.06 5.30 1.48
CA VAL A 37 0.08 6.55 2.23
C VAL A 37 0.35 6.18 3.67
N GLU A 38 1.58 6.39 4.10
CA GLU A 38 2.06 6.01 5.42
C GLU A 38 2.32 7.24 6.27
N ALA A 39 1.81 7.21 7.49
CA ALA A 39 2.12 8.21 8.50
C ALA A 39 3.51 7.95 9.08
N LYS A 40 4.41 8.92 9.00
CA LYS A 40 5.77 8.87 9.59
C LYS A 40 6.05 9.99 10.61
N GLY A 41 5.17 10.98 10.68
CA GLY A 41 5.26 12.08 11.64
C GLY A 41 4.78 11.73 13.05
N ASN A 42 4.77 12.73 13.93
CA ASN A 42 4.27 12.60 15.29
C ASN A 42 2.76 12.87 15.33
N PHE A 43 1.97 11.81 15.23
CA PHE A 43 0.52 11.87 15.43
C PHE A 43 0.17 11.52 16.88
N GLU A 44 -0.88 12.14 17.42
CA GLU A 44 -1.35 11.88 18.79
C GLU A 44 -1.88 10.46 18.96
N SER A 45 -2.45 9.88 17.89
CA SER A 45 -2.93 8.51 17.86
C SER A 45 -2.84 7.88 16.48
N THR A 46 -2.96 6.55 16.42
CA THR A 46 -3.09 5.82 15.16
C THR A 46 -4.35 6.17 14.39
N ALA A 47 -5.42 6.59 15.08
CA ALA A 47 -6.65 7.05 14.45
C ALA A 47 -6.43 8.38 13.73
N ASP A 48 -5.70 9.32 14.35
CA ASP A 48 -5.38 10.63 13.75
C ASP A 48 -4.46 10.46 12.53
N ALA A 49 -3.43 9.61 12.66
CA ALA A 49 -2.57 9.21 11.54
C ALA A 49 -3.38 8.66 10.37
N LYS A 50 -4.32 7.75 10.64
CA LYS A 50 -5.19 7.16 9.62
C LYS A 50 -6.09 8.20 8.96
N ILE A 51 -6.69 9.11 9.74
CA ILE A 51 -7.52 10.21 9.20
C ILE A 51 -6.68 11.10 8.28
N ALA A 52 -5.44 11.41 8.64
CA ALA A 52 -4.53 12.18 7.79
C ALA A 52 -4.25 11.47 6.46
N CYS A 53 -3.93 10.17 6.48
CA CYS A 53 -3.73 9.38 5.26
C CYS A 53 -4.98 9.37 4.35
N LEU A 54 -6.16 9.17 4.94
CA LEU A 54 -7.42 9.14 4.18
C LEU A 54 -7.74 10.49 3.55
N ARG A 55 -7.54 11.59 4.28
CA ARG A 55 -7.74 12.95 3.75
C ARG A 55 -6.80 13.24 2.58
N PHE A 56 -5.53 12.85 2.69
CA PHE A 56 -4.57 13.01 1.60
C PHE A 56 -5.02 12.26 0.33
N LEU A 57 -5.51 11.03 0.47
CA LEU A 57 -6.05 10.26 -0.66
C LEU A 57 -7.29 10.92 -1.27
N GLU A 58 -8.19 11.46 -0.45
CA GLU A 58 -9.38 12.19 -0.92
C GLU A 58 -9.00 13.47 -1.69
N GLU A 59 -7.99 14.21 -1.23
CA GLU A 59 -7.45 15.40 -1.91
C GLU A 59 -6.85 15.07 -3.29
N LEU A 60 -6.30 13.86 -3.46
CA LEU A 60 -5.85 13.34 -4.76
C LEU A 60 -6.99 12.82 -5.65
N GLY A 61 -8.23 12.86 -5.18
CA GLY A 61 -9.42 12.42 -5.92
C GLY A 61 -9.81 10.96 -5.71
N ILE A 62 -9.14 10.24 -4.80
CA ILE A 62 -9.47 8.85 -4.45
C ILE A 62 -10.61 8.86 -3.43
N LYS A 63 -11.85 8.87 -3.95
CA LYS A 63 -13.06 8.89 -3.12
C LYS A 63 -13.29 7.53 -2.46
N ASN A 64 -13.85 7.57 -1.24
CA ASN A 64 -14.17 6.36 -0.45
C ASN A 64 -12.92 5.49 -0.18
N ALA A 65 -11.76 6.12 0.02
CA ALA A 65 -10.48 5.45 0.22
C ALA A 65 -10.54 4.39 1.33
N GLU A 66 -11.27 4.67 2.41
CA GLU A 66 -11.47 3.74 3.53
C GLU A 66 -12.18 2.44 3.11
N GLN A 67 -13.16 2.52 2.21
CA GLN A 67 -13.96 1.39 1.74
C GLN A 67 -13.24 0.57 0.66
N ILE A 68 -12.45 1.23 -0.19
CA ILE A 68 -11.75 0.58 -1.30
C ILE A 68 -10.31 0.17 -0.94
N ARG A 69 -9.86 0.46 0.29
CA ARG A 69 -8.49 0.14 0.73
C ARG A 69 -8.22 -1.36 0.62
N ILE A 70 -6.98 -1.67 0.28
CA ILE A 70 -6.50 -3.04 0.21
C ILE A 70 -5.82 -3.39 1.53
N ASN A 71 -6.38 -4.35 2.26
CA ASN A 71 -5.85 -4.81 3.56
C ASN A 71 -4.94 -6.05 3.44
N LYS A 72 -4.39 -6.30 2.24
CA LYS A 72 -3.50 -7.43 1.96
C LYS A 72 -2.17 -6.92 1.41
N GLY A 73 -1.06 -7.47 1.88
CA GLY A 73 0.25 -7.20 1.28
C GLY A 73 0.38 -7.86 -0.10
N TYR A 74 1.23 -7.29 -0.96
CA TYR A 74 1.49 -7.82 -2.31
C TYR A 74 1.85 -9.31 -2.37
N PRO A 75 2.64 -9.89 -1.42
CA PRO A 75 2.90 -11.32 -1.43
C PRO A 75 1.63 -12.17 -1.41
N VAL A 76 0.65 -11.81 -0.57
CA VAL A 76 -0.64 -12.52 -0.46
C VAL A 76 -1.41 -12.39 -1.77
N MET A 77 -1.46 -11.18 -2.33
CA MET A 77 -2.17 -10.92 -3.59
C MET A 77 -1.57 -11.69 -4.77
N ILE A 78 -0.23 -11.79 -4.86
CA ILE A 78 0.44 -12.59 -5.91
C ILE A 78 0.10 -14.07 -5.76
N ILE A 79 0.15 -14.61 -4.54
CA ILE A 79 -0.17 -16.02 -4.26
C ILE A 79 -1.63 -16.31 -4.62
N GLU A 80 -2.58 -15.47 -4.19
CA GLU A 80 -4.00 -15.63 -4.52
C GLU A 80 -4.22 -15.62 -6.03
N LYS A 81 -3.59 -14.69 -6.75
CA LYS A 81 -3.69 -14.63 -8.21
C LYS A 81 -3.15 -15.88 -8.88
N ALA A 82 -2.03 -16.43 -8.40
CA ALA A 82 -1.44 -17.65 -8.94
C ALA A 82 -2.33 -18.89 -8.72
N ILE A 83 -3.06 -18.94 -7.60
CA ILE A 83 -4.00 -20.03 -7.30
C ILE A 83 -5.28 -19.90 -8.14
N SER A 84 -5.80 -18.69 -8.36
CA SER A 84 -7.05 -18.48 -9.12
C SER A 84 -6.97 -18.74 -10.63
N HIS A 85 -5.78 -19.02 -11.18
CA HIS A 85 -5.58 -19.34 -12.60
C HIS A 85 -5.20 -20.83 -12.84
N ASN A 86 -5.31 -21.67 -11.81
CA ASN A 86 -5.27 -23.14 -11.89
C ASN A 86 -6.66 -23.71 -11.65
#